data_AF-A0A510UUF9-F1
#
_entry.id   AF-A0A510UUF9-F1
#
_cell.length_a   1.000
_cell.length_b   1.000
_cell.length_c   1.000
_cell.angle_alpha   90.00
_cell.angle_beta   90.00
_cell.angle_gamma   90.00
#
_symmetry.space_group_name_H-M   'P 1'
#
loop_
_entity.id
_entity.type
_entity.pdbx_description
1 polymer ?
#
loop_
_entity_poly.entity_id
_entity_poly.type
_entity_poly.pdbx_seq_one_letter_code
_entity_poly.pdbx_strand_id
1 'polypeptide(L)'
;MEQAGRHLTSAEATADGDPEGAYGVLYDAGRKALWAVLANEGLRPTTRGGHLAVYRAVLAQLDPPMGATLRPFDRMRRQRHAAEYPAADTPALSSQDVLDDLPKIRAIVDLATRVLDTMGVY
;
A
#
# COMPACT_ATOMS: atom_id res chain seq x y z
N MET A 1 7.26 9.82 0.12
CA MET A 1 8.08 8.63 -0.21
C MET A 1 8.93 8.14 0.96
N GLU A 2 9.67 9.01 1.65
CA GLU A 2 10.51 8.62 2.79
C GLU A 2 9.78 7.81 3.88
N GLN A 3 8.58 8.24 4.30
CA GLN A 3 7.76 7.47 5.25
C GLN A 3 7.38 6.07 4.71
N ALA A 4 7.09 5.93 3.42
CA ALA A 4 6.75 4.63 2.82
C ALA A 4 7.96 3.68 2.86
N GLY A 5 9.16 4.20 2.57
CA GLY A 5 10.41 3.44 2.71
C GLY A 5 10.65 2.95 4.14
N ARG A 6 10.50 3.84 5.14
CA ARG A 6 10.58 3.46 6.55
C ARG A 6 9.58 2.37 6.94
N HIS A 7 8.33 2.50 6.48
CA HIS A 7 7.29 1.52 6.81
C HIS A 7 7.56 0.14 6.20
N LEU A 8 8.18 0.05 5.03
CA LEU A 8 8.62 -1.25 4.49
C LEU A 8 9.65 -1.90 5.41
N THR A 9 10.65 -1.15 5.86
CA THR A 9 11.67 -1.66 6.80
C THR A 9 11.07 -2.02 8.15
N SER A 10 10.16 -1.20 8.69
CA SER A 10 9.49 -1.49 9.96
C SER A 10 8.62 -2.74 9.87
N ALA A 11 7.84 -2.90 8.82
CA ALA A 11 7.00 -4.07 8.63
C ALA A 11 7.82 -5.37 8.55
N GLU A 12 8.96 -5.34 7.86
CA GLU A 12 9.88 -6.48 7.81
C GLU A 12 10.44 -6.80 9.20
N ALA A 13 10.91 -5.79 9.92
CA ALA A 13 11.55 -5.96 11.22
C ALA A 13 10.59 -6.46 12.32
N THR A 14 9.29 -6.15 12.22
CA THR A 14 8.30 -6.56 13.22
C THR A 14 7.46 -7.76 12.81
N ALA A 15 7.68 -8.34 11.63
CA ALA A 15 6.84 -9.42 11.08
C ALA A 15 6.71 -10.63 12.01
N ASP A 16 7.79 -11.04 12.67
CA ASP A 16 7.78 -12.21 13.55
C ASP A 16 7.14 -11.95 14.92
N GLY A 17 7.22 -10.72 15.42
CA GLY A 17 6.75 -10.35 16.76
C GLY A 17 5.31 -9.82 16.80
N ASP A 18 4.86 -9.19 15.71
CA ASP A 18 3.53 -8.60 15.57
C ASP A 18 3.11 -8.63 14.08
N PRO A 19 2.68 -9.79 13.56
CA PRO A 19 2.28 -9.93 12.16
C PRO A 19 1.13 -8.98 11.77
N GLU A 20 0.09 -8.85 12.60
CA GLU A 20 -1.05 -7.97 12.33
C GLU A 20 -0.65 -6.49 12.27
N GLY A 21 0.14 -6.03 13.24
CA GLY A 21 0.68 -4.67 13.26
C GLY A 21 1.64 -4.42 12.09
N ALA A 22 2.55 -5.36 11.82
CA ALA A 22 3.47 -5.32 10.69
C ALA A 22 2.71 -5.21 9.36
N TYR A 23 1.64 -5.97 9.19
CA TYR A 23 0.81 -5.94 7.99
C TYR A 23 0.07 -4.61 7.84
N GLY A 24 -0.38 -4.02 8.95
CA GLY A 24 -0.93 -2.66 8.98
C GLY A 24 0.05 -1.62 8.46
N VAL A 25 1.30 -1.66 8.96
CA VAL A 25 2.39 -0.76 8.55
C VAL A 25 2.77 -0.99 7.08
N LEU A 26 2.83 -2.26 6.64
CA LEU A 26 3.11 -2.64 5.26
C LEU A 26 2.07 -2.07 4.29
N TYR A 27 0.79 -2.24 4.60
CA TYR A 27 -0.30 -1.64 3.82
C TYR A 27 -0.18 -0.11 3.76
N ASP A 28 0.15 0.53 4.89
CA ASP A 28 0.31 1.98 4.96
C ASP A 28 1.48 2.50 4.12
N ALA A 29 2.56 1.71 3.94
CA ALA A 29 3.63 2.05 3.01
C ALA A 29 3.09 2.21 1.57
N GLY A 30 2.35 1.22 1.09
CA GLY A 30 1.73 1.26 -0.24
C GLY A 30 0.72 2.40 -0.37
N ARG A 31 -0.12 2.60 0.65
CA ARG A 31 -1.10 3.70 0.69
C ARG A 31 -0.43 5.07 0.56
N LYS A 32 0.66 5.30 1.30
CA LYS A 32 1.42 6.56 1.26
C LYS A 32 2.09 6.78 -0.10
N ALA A 33 2.57 5.72 -0.74
CA ALA A 33 3.13 5.81 -2.09
C ALA A 33 2.07 6.19 -3.13
N LEU A 34 0.91 5.53 -3.12
CA LEU A 34 -0.21 5.87 -4.01
C LEU A 34 -0.73 7.29 -3.76
N TRP A 35 -0.79 7.71 -2.50
CA TRP A 35 -1.15 9.08 -2.16
C TRP A 35 -0.15 10.10 -2.70
N ALA A 36 1.16 9.79 -2.65
CA ALA A 36 2.20 10.70 -3.14
C ALA A 36 2.07 10.96 -4.64
N VAL A 37 1.70 9.96 -5.44
CA VAL A 37 1.42 10.13 -6.88
C VAL A 37 0.34 11.18 -7.10
N LEU A 38 -0.83 11.02 -6.46
CA LEU A 38 -1.94 11.97 -6.60
C LEU A 38 -1.58 13.36 -6.05
N ALA A 39 -0.86 13.42 -4.93
CA ALA A 39 -0.44 14.68 -4.33
C ALA A 39 0.48 15.49 -5.26
N ASN A 40 1.35 14.83 -6.02
CA ASN A 40 2.22 15.47 -7.01
C ASN A 40 1.45 16.03 -8.21
N GLU A 41 0.24 15.54 -8.46
CA GLU A 41 -0.69 16.07 -9.47
C GLU A 41 -1.56 17.23 -8.92
N GLY A 42 -1.34 17.64 -7.67
CA GLY A 42 -2.20 18.61 -6.98
C GLY A 42 -3.57 18.04 -6.58
N LEU A 43 -3.79 16.72 -6.69
CA LEU A 43 -5.04 16.08 -6.33
C LEU A 43 -5.08 15.76 -4.82
N ARG A 44 -6.18 16.15 -4.17
CA ARG A 44 -6.43 15.85 -2.77
C ARG A 44 -7.58 14.85 -2.62
N PRO A 45 -7.31 13.61 -2.20
CA PRO A 45 -8.36 12.63 -1.93
C PRO A 45 -9.33 13.13 -0.86
N THR A 46 -10.63 13.03 -1.14
CA THR A 46 -11.67 13.41 -0.16
C THR A 46 -11.99 12.24 0.78
N THR A 47 -12.78 12.49 1.82
CA THR A 47 -13.24 11.44 2.74
C THR A 47 -14.18 10.42 2.07
N ARG A 48 -14.85 10.80 0.97
CA ARG A 48 -15.73 9.89 0.21
C ARG A 48 -14.88 8.87 -0.55
N GLY A 49 -15.12 7.59 -0.27
CA GLY A 49 -14.41 6.46 -0.90
C GLY A 49 -13.10 6.07 -0.21
N GLY A 50 -12.65 6.83 0.80
CA GLY A 50 -11.50 6.51 1.64
C GLY A 50 -10.24 6.15 0.86
N HIS A 51 -9.45 5.22 1.40
CA HIS A 51 -8.20 4.76 0.77
C HIS A 51 -8.43 3.98 -0.55
N LEU A 52 -9.62 3.43 -0.74
CA LEU A 52 -9.98 2.73 -1.99
C LEU A 52 -10.06 3.70 -3.17
N ALA A 53 -10.50 4.95 -2.95
CA ALA A 53 -10.53 5.97 -3.99
C ALA A 53 -9.12 6.33 -4.49
N VAL A 54 -8.15 6.45 -3.58
CA VAL A 54 -6.73 6.70 -3.92
C VAL A 54 -6.20 5.61 -4.84
N TYR A 55 -6.38 4.35 -4.43
CA TYR A 55 -5.95 3.20 -5.22
C TYR A 55 -6.61 3.16 -6.61
N ARG A 56 -7.93 3.37 -6.69
CA ARG A 56 -8.66 3.33 -7.97
C ARG A 56 -8.23 4.45 -8.92
N ALA A 57 -7.96 5.65 -8.40
CA ALA A 57 -7.49 6.77 -9.21
C ALA A 57 -6.11 6.46 -9.82
N VAL A 58 -5.14 6.04 -9.00
CA VAL A 58 -3.81 5.69 -9.50
C VAL A 58 -3.85 4.50 -10.47
N LEU A 59 -4.68 3.48 -10.18
CA LEU A 59 -4.86 2.37 -11.11
C LEU A 59 -5.42 2.84 -12.45
N ALA A 60 -6.42 3.71 -12.45
CA ALA A 60 -7.02 4.22 -13.69
C ALA A 60 -6.07 5.12 -14.51
N GLN A 61 -5.12 5.80 -13.87
CA GLN A 61 -4.11 6.62 -14.54
C GLN A 61 -2.98 5.79 -15.16
N LEU A 62 -2.57 4.71 -14.49
CA LEU A 62 -1.34 3.98 -14.81
C LEU A 62 -1.58 2.60 -15.46
N ASP A 63 -2.81 2.08 -15.46
CA ASP A 63 -3.19 0.82 -16.12
C ASP A 63 -4.00 1.09 -17.40
N PRO A 64 -3.56 0.61 -18.57
CA PRO A 64 -2.29 -0.10 -18.84
C PRO A 64 -1.06 0.82 -18.88
N PRO A 65 0.17 0.32 -18.59
CA PRO A 65 0.52 -1.10 -18.42
C PRO A 65 0.75 -1.54 -16.96
N MET A 66 0.58 -0.67 -15.96
CA MET A 66 1.05 -0.93 -14.59
C MET A 66 0.06 -1.71 -13.71
N GLY A 67 -1.07 -2.17 -14.26
CA GLY A 67 -2.12 -2.83 -13.49
C GLY A 67 -1.67 -4.07 -12.71
N ALA A 68 -0.76 -4.87 -13.27
CA ALA A 68 -0.25 -6.07 -12.59
C ALA A 68 0.45 -5.74 -11.24
N THR A 69 1.20 -4.63 -11.20
CA THR A 69 1.88 -4.15 -9.99
C THR A 69 0.89 -3.59 -8.96
N LEU A 70 -0.17 -2.93 -9.43
CA LEU A 70 -1.11 -2.20 -8.56
C LEU A 70 -2.21 -3.11 -7.98
N ARG A 71 -2.71 -4.09 -8.75
CA ARG A 71 -3.83 -4.98 -8.36
C ARG A 71 -3.69 -5.71 -7.01
N PRO A 72 -2.50 -6.14 -6.56
CA PRO A 72 -2.35 -6.75 -5.24
C PRO A 72 -2.83 -5.86 -4.07
N PHE A 73 -2.77 -4.54 -4.23
CA PHE A 73 -3.08 -3.59 -3.14
C PHE A 73 -4.52 -3.74 -2.59
N ASP A 74 -5.52 -4.01 -3.44
CA ASP A 74 -6.91 -4.14 -2.96
C ASP A 74 -7.15 -5.43 -2.18
N ARG A 75 -6.46 -6.53 -2.52
CA ARG A 75 -6.46 -7.74 -1.69
C ARG A 75 -5.85 -7.44 -0.33
N MET A 76 -4.70 -6.75 -0.30
CA MET A 76 -4.03 -6.38 0.95
C MET A 76 -4.86 -5.46 1.82
N ARG A 77 -5.59 -4.50 1.23
CA ARG A 77 -6.54 -3.64 1.95
C ARG A 77 -7.59 -4.45 2.71
N ARG A 78 -8.17 -5.46 2.06
CA ARG A 78 -9.18 -6.33 2.69
C ARG A 78 -8.58 -7.15 3.82
N GLN A 79 -7.40 -7.72 3.61
CA GLN A 79 -6.69 -8.52 4.62
C GLN A 79 -6.31 -7.67 5.84
N ARG A 80 -5.78 -6.45 5.63
CA ARG A 80 -5.51 -5.49 6.71
C ARG A 80 -6.78 -5.11 7.48
N HIS A 81 -7.90 -4.89 6.79
CA HIS A 81 -9.17 -4.59 7.43
C HIS A 81 -9.67 -5.77 8.28
N ALA A 82 -9.56 -7.00 7.78
CA ALA A 82 -9.94 -8.19 8.53
C ALA A 82 -9.08 -8.35 9.80
N ALA A 83 -7.77 -8.14 9.70
CA ALA A 83 -6.86 -8.18 10.84
C ALA A 83 -7.15 -7.10 11.90
N GLU A 84 -7.54 -5.88 11.48
CA GLU A 84 -7.87 -4.79 12.43
C GLU A 84 -9.24 -4.97 13.10
N TYR A 85 -10.18 -5.60 12.41
CA TYR A 85 -11.54 -5.84 12.90
C TYR A 85 -11.88 -7.33 12.79
N PRO A 86 -11.24 -8.19 13.62
CA PRO A 86 -11.41 -9.63 13.52
C PRO A 86 -12.83 -10.04 13.93
N ALA A 87 -13.45 -10.88 13.10
CA ALA A 87 -14.59 -11.71 13.46
C ALA A 87 -14.12 -13.04 14.06
N ALA A 88 -15.05 -13.83 14.62
CA ALA A 88 -14.74 -15.09 15.29
C ALA A 88 -14.00 -16.12 14.39
N ASP A 89 -14.15 -16.02 13.08
CA ASP A 89 -13.57 -16.90 12.06
C ASP A 89 -12.43 -16.25 11.26
N THR A 90 -11.99 -15.05 11.64
CA THR A 90 -10.90 -14.35 10.92
C THR A 90 -9.57 -15.06 11.17
N PRO A 91 -8.87 -15.54 10.11
CA PRO A 91 -7.56 -16.14 10.27
C PRO A 91 -6.56 -15.12 10.82
N ALA A 92 -5.75 -15.54 11.80
CA ALA A 92 -4.62 -14.75 12.29
C ALA A 92 -3.58 -14.58 11.17
N LEU A 93 -2.91 -13.44 11.14
CA LEU A 93 -1.82 -13.22 10.21
C LEU A 93 -0.55 -13.90 10.72
N SER A 94 0.19 -14.48 9.79
CA SER A 94 1.51 -15.01 10.05
C SER A 94 2.59 -14.05 9.57
N SER A 95 3.82 -14.21 10.08
CA SER A 95 4.96 -13.47 9.53
C SER A 95 5.17 -13.75 8.04
N GLN A 96 4.84 -14.97 7.58
CA GLN A 96 4.90 -15.33 6.17
C GLN A 96 3.94 -14.50 5.32
N ASP A 97 2.73 -14.19 5.80
CA ASP A 97 1.78 -13.32 5.08
C ASP A 97 2.39 -11.93 4.82
N VAL A 98 3.09 -11.38 5.82
CA VAL A 98 3.80 -10.10 5.70
C VAL A 98 4.92 -10.22 4.67
N LEU A 99 5.77 -11.25 4.78
CA LEU A 99 6.93 -11.44 3.91
C LEU A 99 6.54 -11.73 2.45
N ASP A 100 5.44 -12.44 2.22
CA ASP A 100 4.91 -12.74 0.89
C ASP A 100 4.35 -11.50 0.19
N ASP A 101 3.85 -10.53 0.95
CA ASP A 101 3.27 -9.30 0.43
C ASP A 101 4.23 -8.11 0.42
N LEU A 102 5.31 -8.18 1.20
CA LEU A 102 6.38 -7.20 1.21
C LEU A 102 6.91 -6.88 -0.20
N PRO A 103 7.29 -7.85 -1.06
CA PRO A 103 7.78 -7.54 -2.39
C PRO A 103 6.71 -6.87 -3.27
N LYS A 104 5.42 -7.14 -3.03
CA LYS A 104 4.32 -6.55 -3.80
C LYS A 104 4.15 -5.07 -3.45
N ILE A 105 4.20 -4.71 -2.17
CA ILE A 105 4.15 -3.30 -1.75
C ILE A 105 5.45 -2.58 -2.11
N ARG A 106 6.62 -3.23 -1.98
CA ARG A 106 7.88 -2.68 -2.48
C ARG A 106 7.76 -2.28 -3.95
N ALA A 107 7.21 -3.15 -4.79
CA ALA A 107 7.00 -2.85 -6.21
C ALA A 107 6.08 -1.64 -6.46
N ILE A 108 5.05 -1.44 -5.62
CA ILE A 108 4.18 -0.25 -5.68
C ILE A 108 4.94 1.01 -5.24
N VAL A 109 5.74 0.94 -4.18
CA VAL A 109 6.56 2.06 -3.73
C VAL A 109 7.59 2.45 -4.79
N ASP A 110 8.26 1.47 -5.40
CA ASP A 110 9.24 1.70 -6.46
C ASP A 110 8.58 2.26 -7.73
N LEU A 111 7.39 1.78 -8.08
CA LEU A 111 6.58 2.34 -9.16
C LEU A 111 6.25 3.81 -8.90
N ALA A 112 5.74 4.12 -7.70
CA ALA A 112 5.42 5.50 -7.34
C ALA A 112 6.66 6.40 -7.39
N THR A 113 7.83 5.93 -6.93
CA THR A 113 9.09 6.68 -7.05
C THR A 113 9.41 7.00 -8.51
N ARG A 114 9.39 6.01 -9.40
CA ARG A 114 9.67 6.23 -10.83
C ARG A 114 8.68 7.19 -11.48
N VAL A 115 7.40 7.08 -11.13
CA VAL A 115 6.34 7.97 -11.62
C VAL A 115 6.62 9.40 -11.17
N LEU A 116 6.92 9.61 -9.89
CA LEU A 116 7.25 10.93 -9.34
C LEU A 116 8.51 11.52 -9.96
N ASP A 117 9.55 10.72 -10.23
CA ASP A 117 10.78 11.19 -10.88
C ASP A 117 10.53 11.65 -12.33
N THR A 118 9.49 11.11 -12.99
CA THR A 118 9.13 11.44 -14.38
C THR A 118 8.15 12.61 -14.44
N MET A 119 7.35 12.81 -13.40
CA MET A 119 6.38 13.90 -13.31
C MET A 119 7.07 15.15 -12.80
N GLY A 120 7.13 16.21 -13.63
CA GLY A 120 7.57 17.52 -13.16
C GLY A 120 6.78 17.95 -11.91
N VAL A 121 7.46 18.60 -10.97
CA VAL A 121 6.81 19.12 -9.75
C VAL A 121 5.89 20.29 -10.15
N TYR A 122 4.61 20.19 -9.83
CA TYR A 122 3.65 21.31 -9.93
C TYR A 122 3.52 22.04 -8.59
#